data_AF-A0A397SBW1-F1
#
_entry.id   AF-A0A397SBW1-F1
#
_cell.length_a   1.000
_cell.length_b   1.000
_cell.length_c   1.000
_cell.angle_alpha   90.00
_cell.angle_beta   90.00
_cell.angle_gamma   90.00
#
_symmetry.space_group_name_H-M   'P 1'
#
loop_
_entity.id
_entity.type
_entity.pdbx_description
1 polymer ?
#
loop_
_entity_poly.entity_id
_entity_poly.type
_entity_poly.pdbx_seq_one_letter_code
_entity_poly.pdbx_strand_id
1 'polypeptide(L)' 'MAKSKNHTNHNQNRKAHRNGIKKPKSYRYPSLKGVDPKFLRNQRYAKKVKKS' A
#
# COMPACT_ATOMS: atom_id res chain seq x y z
N MET A 1 -37.26 13.64 25.65
CA MET A 1 -35.96 13.22 25.08
C MET A 1 -35.41 14.37 24.24
N ALA A 2 -34.34 15.03 24.68
CA ALA A 2 -33.72 16.09 23.88
C ALA A 2 -32.89 15.47 22.75
N LYS A 3 -33.08 15.92 21.50
CA LYS A 3 -32.32 15.40 20.36
C LYS A 3 -30.85 15.88 20.43
N SER A 4 -29.93 14.99 20.06
CA SER A 4 -28.48 15.28 19.98
C SER A 4 -28.00 15.33 18.52
N LYS A 5 -26.73 15.66 18.31
CA LYS A 5 -26.13 15.74 16.95
C LYS A 5 -25.89 14.33 16.39
N ASN A 6 -26.34 14.10 15.16
CA ASN A 6 -26.26 12.78 14.52
C ASN A 6 -24.87 12.45 13.89
N HIS A 7 -24.10 13.46 13.43
CA HIS A 7 -22.78 13.25 12.82
C HIS A 7 -21.90 14.52 12.83
N THR A 8 -20.57 14.36 12.92
CA THR A 8 -19.59 15.47 12.79
C THR A 8 -18.22 15.00 12.30
N ASN A 9 -17.59 15.81 11.43
CA ASN A 9 -16.21 15.65 10.95
C ASN A 9 -15.24 16.68 11.57
N HIS A 10 -15.69 17.49 12.54
CA HIS A 10 -15.01 18.72 12.98
C HIS A 10 -13.55 18.54 13.46
N ASN A 11 -13.22 17.41 14.09
CA ASN A 11 -11.89 17.16 14.64
C ASN A 11 -11.09 16.09 13.88
N GLN A 12 -11.64 15.49 12.82
CA GLN A 12 -10.92 14.39 12.15
C GLN A 12 -9.70 14.92 11.40
N ASN A 13 -9.83 16.05 10.70
CA ASN A 13 -8.73 16.66 9.97
C ASN A 13 -7.55 17.00 10.90
N ARG A 14 -7.84 17.65 12.03
CA ARG A 14 -6.84 18.01 13.05
C ARG A 14 -6.09 16.79 13.59
N LYS A 15 -6.79 15.68 13.83
CA LYS A 15 -6.16 14.42 14.27
C LYS A 15 -5.31 13.78 13.18
N ALA A 16 -5.81 13.73 11.94
CA ALA A 16 -5.08 13.16 10.80
C ALA A 16 -3.76 13.91 10.55
N HIS A 17 -3.76 15.23 10.71
CA HIS A 17 -2.57 16.05 10.54
C HIS A 17 -1.65 16.13 11.77
N ARG A 18 -2.10 15.74 12.97
CA ARG A 18 -1.27 15.74 14.20
C ARG A 18 0.01 14.91 14.04
N ASN A 19 -0.09 13.72 13.45
CA ASN A 19 1.06 12.87 13.14
C ASN A 19 1.52 13.01 11.67
N GLY A 20 0.76 13.76 10.88
CA GLY A 20 0.94 13.96 9.44
C GLY A 20 0.47 12.77 8.60
N ILE A 21 -0.18 13.07 7.47
CA ILE A 21 -0.53 12.08 6.46
C ILE A 21 0.75 11.75 5.67
N LYS A 22 1.33 10.57 5.91
CA LYS A 22 2.57 10.15 5.25
C LYS A 22 2.27 9.58 3.86
N LYS A 23 3.09 9.96 2.87
CA LYS A 23 3.06 9.36 1.54
C LYS A 23 3.57 7.91 1.60
N PRO A 24 3.09 7.00 0.73
CA PRO A 24 3.67 5.66 0.64
C PRO A 24 5.16 5.77 0.27
N LYS A 25 5.98 4.89 0.85
CA LYS A 25 7.41 4.83 0.53
C LYS A 25 7.58 4.20 -0.85
N SER A 26 8.31 4.89 -1.74
CA SER A 26 8.76 4.30 -2.99
C SER A 26 10.07 3.54 -2.76
N TYR A 27 10.19 2.38 -3.40
CA TYR A 27 11.39 1.56 -3.38
C TYR A 27 11.92 1.42 -4.81
N ARG A 28 13.24 1.31 -4.99
CA ARG A 28 13.86 1.10 -6.32
C ARG A 28 13.32 -0.13 -7.03
N TYR A 29 12.99 -1.18 -6.27
CA TYR A 29 12.44 -2.43 -6.78
C TYR A 29 11.12 -2.76 -6.07
N PRO A 30 9.96 -2.71 -6.77
CA PRO A 30 8.68 -3.07 -6.19
C PRO A 30 8.50 -4.59 -6.09
N SER A 31 7.50 -5.02 -5.32
CA SER A 31 7.15 -6.45 -5.22
C SER A 31 6.53 -6.98 -6.52
N LEU A 32 6.81 -8.23 -6.88
CA LEU A 32 6.18 -8.91 -8.02
C LEU A 32 4.88 -9.66 -7.65
N LYS A 33 4.26 -9.32 -6.51
CA LYS A 33 3.01 -9.96 -6.06
C LYS A 33 1.87 -9.55 -7.00
N GLY A 34 1.11 -10.53 -7.49
CA GLY A 34 0.00 -10.32 -8.43
C GLY A 34 0.41 -10.29 -9.92
N VAL A 35 1.69 -10.47 -10.23
CA VAL A 35 2.15 -10.67 -11.61
C VAL A 35 1.77 -12.08 -12.08
N ASP A 36 1.49 -12.23 -13.38
CA ASP A 36 1.11 -13.50 -14.01
C ASP A 36 2.02 -14.68 -13.59
N PRO A 37 1.46 -15.77 -13.05
CA PRO A 37 2.23 -16.92 -12.62
C PRO A 37 3.08 -17.57 -13.71
N LYS A 38 2.60 -17.59 -14.98
CA LYS A 38 3.34 -18.20 -16.09
C LYS A 38 4.60 -17.39 -16.41
N PHE A 39 4.49 -16.06 -16.45
CA PHE A 39 5.62 -15.15 -16.58
C PHE A 39 6.62 -15.32 -15.42
N LEU A 40 6.13 -15.36 -14.18
CA LEU A 40 7.01 -15.52 -13.01
C LEU A 40 7.76 -16.85 -13.02
N ARG A 41 7.11 -17.94 -13.43
CA ARG A 41 7.75 -19.26 -13.57
C ARG A 41 8.90 -19.22 -14.58
N ASN A 42 8.67 -18.63 -15.75
CA ASN A 42 9.72 -18.46 -16.76
C ASN A 42 10.87 -17.58 -16.25
N GLN A 43 10.55 -16.43 -15.64
CA GLN A 43 11.56 -15.52 -15.09
C GLN A 43 12.43 -16.22 -14.02
N ARG A 44 11.84 -17.07 -13.17
CA ARG A 44 12.57 -17.86 -12.16
C ARG A 44 13.55 -18.83 -12.80
N TYR A 45 13.15 -19.57 -13.83
CA TYR A 45 14.06 -20.48 -14.54
C TYR A 45 15.20 -19.73 -15.22
N ALA A 46 14.91 -18.62 -15.90
CA ALA A 46 15.94 -17.80 -16.54
C ALA A 46 16.96 -17.23 -15.53
N LYS A 47 16.49 -16.76 -14.36
CA LYS A 47 17.37 -16.28 -13.28
C LYS A 47 18.21 -17.40 -12.66
N LYS A 48 17.71 -18.64 -12.64
CA LYS A 48 18.44 -19.81 -12.13
C LYS A 48 19.60 -20.18 -13.04
N VAL A 49 19.37 -20.26 -14.35
CA VAL A 49 20.38 -20.62 -15.36
C VAL A 49 21.44 -19.53 -15.52
N LYS A 50 21.10 -18.24 -15.36
CA LYS A 50 22.08 -17.14 -15.41
C LYS A 50 23.00 -17.05 -14.18
N LYS A 51 22.72 -17.81 -13.12
CA LYS A 51 23.48 -17.80 -11.87
C LYS A 51 24.47 -18.96 -11.74
N SER A 52 24.38 -19.97 -12.62
CA SER A 52 25.45 -20.93 -12.91
C SER A 52 26.39 -20.35 -13.97
#